data_AF-A0A4W5KZY7-F1
#
_entry.id   AF-A0A4W5KZY7-F1
#
_cell.length_a   1.000
_cell.length_b   1.000
_cell.length_c   1.000
_cell.angle_alpha   90.00
_cell.angle_beta   90.00
_cell.angle_gamma   90.00
#
_symmetry.space_group_name_H-M   'P 1'
#
loop_
_entity.id
_entity.type
_entity.pdbx_description
1 polymer ?
#
loop_
_entity_poly.entity_id
_entity_poly.type
_entity_poly.pdbx_seq_one_letter_code
_entity_poly.pdbx_strand_id
1 'polypeptide(L)'
;NTNQMKNICTFFSTKVIWSGSPACKIEVPERLTVSHTALQEEGLAERCVSVPIRQATDAEILLAHRTSTIVPSWPSGPLSSWWTV
;
A
#
# COMPACT_ATOMS: atom_id res chain seq x y z
N ASN A 1 18.66 31.86 3.35
CA ASN A 1 17.38 31.97 2.63
C ASN A 1 17.39 30.91 1.53
N THR A 2 16.90 29.72 1.82
CA THR A 2 16.82 28.63 0.83
C THR A 2 15.58 27.80 1.09
N ASN A 3 14.45 28.26 0.57
CA ASN A 3 13.31 27.40 0.27
C ASN A 3 13.74 26.46 -0.87
N GLN A 4 14.47 25.40 -0.53
CA GLN A 4 14.65 24.25 -1.41
C GLN A 4 13.27 23.60 -1.52
N MET A 5 12.54 23.91 -2.59
CA MET A 5 11.29 23.23 -2.92
C MET A 5 11.60 21.73 -3.06
N LYS A 6 11.23 20.95 -2.05
CA LYS A 6 11.33 19.49 -2.12
C LYS A 6 10.22 19.03 -3.07
N ASN A 7 10.60 18.39 -4.18
CA ASN A 7 9.63 17.77 -5.07
C ASN A 7 8.96 16.60 -4.33
N ILE A 8 7.64 16.67 -4.16
CA ILE A 8 6.86 15.62 -3.50
C ILE A 8 6.40 14.65 -4.58
N CYS A 9 6.71 13.37 -4.43
CA CYS A 9 6.25 12.31 -5.33
C CYS A 9 5.00 11.63 -4.77
N THR A 10 4.03 11.34 -5.63
CA THR A 10 2.79 10.62 -5.28
C THR A 10 2.71 9.28 -6.01
N PHE A 11 2.17 8.28 -5.31
CA PHE A 11 1.96 6.92 -5.80
C PHE A 11 0.54 6.50 -5.42
N PHE A 12 -0.29 6.16 -6.40
CA PHE A 12 -1.69 5.84 -6.14
C PHE A 12 -2.18 4.68 -7.03
N SER A 13 -2.97 3.78 -6.44
CA SER A 13 -3.70 2.70 -7.13
C SER A 13 -5.13 2.63 -6.63
N THR A 14 -6.06 2.32 -7.52
CA THR A 14 -7.42 1.91 -7.14
C THR A 14 -7.54 0.38 -6.95
N LYS A 15 -6.48 -0.38 -7.25
CA LYS A 15 -6.51 -1.85 -7.16
C LYS A 15 -6.35 -2.29 -5.70
N VAL A 16 -7.45 -2.70 -5.10
CA VAL A 16 -7.47 -3.33 -3.76
C VAL A 16 -6.98 -4.77 -3.87
N ILE A 17 -5.99 -5.13 -3.08
CA ILE A 17 -5.34 -6.45 -3.10
C ILE A 17 -6.04 -7.48 -2.19
N TRP A 18 -7.07 -7.06 -1.46
CA TRP A 18 -7.57 -7.78 -0.29
C TRP A 18 -9.11 -7.98 -0.28
N SER A 19 -9.74 -8.05 -1.44
CA SER A 19 -11.21 -8.05 -1.59
C SER A 19 -11.95 -9.31 -1.08
N GLY A 20 -11.37 -10.11 -0.18
CA GLY A 20 -11.99 -11.38 0.21
C GLY A 20 -11.45 -12.10 1.45
N SER A 21 -10.54 -11.51 2.23
CA SER A 21 -10.09 -12.17 3.46
C SER A 21 -10.86 -11.63 4.69
N PRO A 22 -11.09 -12.45 5.74
CA PRO A 22 -11.90 -12.06 6.89
C PRO A 22 -11.14 -11.24 7.95
N ALA A 23 -9.81 -11.24 7.95
CA ALA A 23 -8.97 -10.55 8.94
C ALA A 23 -8.79 -9.02 8.73
N CYS A 24 -9.19 -8.45 7.60
CA CYS A 24 -9.13 -7.02 7.31
C CYS A 24 -10.53 -6.41 7.11
N LYS A 25 -11.56 -6.97 7.74
CA LYS A 25 -12.88 -6.31 7.80
C LYS A 25 -12.82 -4.93 8.48
N ILE A 26 -11.76 -4.65 9.25
CA ILE A 26 -11.51 -3.36 9.88
C ILE A 26 -10.70 -2.39 8.99
N GLU A 27 -9.93 -2.91 8.03
CA GLU A 27 -9.20 -2.06 7.09
C GLU A 27 -10.13 -1.68 5.95
N VAL A 28 -10.29 -0.39 5.75
CA VAL A 28 -11.13 0.20 4.71
C VAL A 28 -10.19 0.78 3.66
N PRO A 29 -9.76 0.00 2.65
CA PRO A 29 -8.80 0.45 1.64
C PRO A 29 -9.30 1.66 0.84
N GLU A 30 -10.61 1.87 0.78
CA GLU A 30 -11.26 3.04 0.19
C GLU A 30 -10.80 4.36 0.81
N ARG A 31 -10.28 4.34 2.04
CA ARG A 31 -9.70 5.52 2.70
C ARG A 31 -8.59 6.15 1.85
N LEU A 32 -7.81 5.35 1.13
CA LEU A 32 -6.77 5.85 0.23
C LEU A 32 -7.37 6.66 -0.93
N THR A 33 -8.48 6.17 -1.49
CA THR A 33 -9.22 6.88 -2.54
C THR A 33 -9.79 8.19 -2.01
N VAL A 34 -10.41 8.18 -0.82
CA VAL A 34 -10.95 9.40 -0.19
C VAL A 34 -9.85 10.46 0.00
N SER A 35 -8.69 10.08 0.54
CA SER A 35 -7.57 11.00 0.72
C SER A 35 -7.00 11.51 -0.61
N HIS A 36 -6.91 10.65 -1.63
CA HIS A 36 -6.43 11.06 -2.95
C HIS A 36 -7.40 12.04 -3.62
N THR A 37 -8.71 11.79 -3.55
CA THR A 37 -9.72 12.70 -4.08
C THR A 37 -9.66 14.07 -3.40
N ALA A 38 -9.55 14.12 -2.07
CA ALA A 38 -9.39 15.39 -1.36
C ALA A 38 -8.11 16.14 -1.79
N LEU A 39 -6.99 15.43 -2.00
CA LEU A 39 -5.77 16.05 -2.54
C LEU A 39 -5.94 16.64 -3.94
N GLN A 40 -6.77 16.02 -4.79
CA GLN A 40 -7.09 16.52 -6.12
C GLN A 40 -8.01 17.74 -6.06
N GLU A 41 -9.06 17.69 -5.23
CA GLU A 41 -10.02 18.78 -5.05
C GLU A 41 -9.35 20.06 -4.51
N GLU A 42 -8.36 19.91 -3.62
CA GLU A 42 -7.57 21.02 -3.08
C GLU A 42 -6.43 21.50 -4.02
N GLY A 43 -6.31 20.93 -5.22
CA GLY A 43 -5.26 21.27 -6.20
C GLY A 43 -3.84 20.90 -5.75
N LEU A 44 -3.69 20.13 -4.68
CA LEU A 44 -2.39 19.75 -4.12
C LEU A 44 -1.73 18.63 -4.93
N ALA A 45 -2.52 17.80 -5.60
CA ALA A 45 -2.03 16.75 -6.48
C ALA A 45 -1.20 17.30 -7.66
N GLU A 46 -1.57 18.47 -8.20
CA GLU A 46 -0.87 19.11 -9.33
C GLU A 46 0.53 19.61 -8.97
N ARG A 47 0.77 19.83 -7.67
CA ARG A 47 2.07 20.25 -7.13
C ARG A 47 3.01 19.07 -6.89
N CYS A 48 2.53 17.84 -7.07
CA CYS A 48 3.28 16.62 -6.88
C CYS A 48 3.69 15.98 -8.21
N VAL A 49 4.78 15.22 -8.20
CA VAL A 49 5.18 14.37 -9.31
C VAL A 49 4.46 13.03 -9.18
N SER A 50 3.52 12.76 -10.09
CA SER A 50 2.86 11.45 -10.15
C SER A 50 3.81 10.40 -10.71
N VAL A 51 4.06 9.35 -9.94
CA VAL A 51 4.97 8.26 -10.31
C VAL A 51 4.16 6.99 -10.58
N PRO A 52 4.39 6.30 -11.71
CA PRO A 52 3.69 5.07 -12.01
C PRO A 52 4.04 3.98 -10.99
N ILE A 53 3.01 3.31 -10.49
CA ILE A 53 3.13 2.18 -9.59
C ILE A 53 3.28 0.87 -10.38
N ARG A 54 3.98 -0.09 -9.80
CA ARG A 54 4.01 -1.48 -10.26
C ARG A 54 3.77 -2.41 -9.08
N GLN A 55 3.38 -3.64 -9.36
CA GLN A 55 3.34 -4.68 -8.33
C GLN A 55 4.78 -5.02 -7.90
N ALA A 56 4.97 -5.23 -6.60
CA ALA A 56 6.21 -5.78 -6.08
C ALA A 56 6.36 -7.24 -6.54
N THR A 57 7.58 -7.63 -6.87
CA THR A 57 7.91 -9.02 -7.22
C THR A 57 8.17 -9.83 -5.96
N ASP A 58 7.99 -11.16 -6.02
CA ASP A 58 8.29 -12.03 -4.88
C ASP A 58 9.73 -11.89 -4.41
N ALA A 59 10.68 -11.74 -5.34
CA ALA A 59 12.09 -11.52 -5.01
C ALA A 59 12.29 -10.26 -4.17
N GLU A 60 11.60 -9.16 -4.48
CA GLU A 60 11.66 -7.90 -3.72
C GLU A 60 11.01 -8.03 -2.35
N ILE A 61 9.91 -8.79 -2.25
CA ILE A 61 9.25 -9.07 -0.97
C ILE A 61 10.15 -9.96 -0.09
N LEU A 62 10.82 -10.97 -0.68
CA LEU A 62 11.75 -11.88 0.04
C LEU A 62 12.99 -11.20 0.59
N LEU A 63 13.35 -10.00 0.09
CA LEU A 63 14.46 -9.23 0.67
C LEU A 63 14.17 -8.85 2.13
N ALA A 64 12.91 -8.57 2.47
CA ALA A 64 12.49 -8.21 3.82
C ALA A 64 11.84 -9.37 4.59
N HIS A 65 11.22 -10.31 3.87
CA HIS A 65 10.44 -11.40 4.45
C HIS A 65 11.13 -12.76 4.27
N ARG A 66 11.10 -13.60 5.31
CA ARG A 66 11.59 -14.99 5.18
C ARG A 66 10.68 -15.78 4.23
N THR A 67 11.20 -16.78 3.52
CA THR A 67 10.46 -17.58 2.53
C THR A 67 9.14 -18.17 3.04
N SER A 68 9.05 -18.53 4.32
CA SER A 68 7.81 -19.05 4.92
C SER A 68 6.64 -18.06 4.94
N THR A 69 6.89 -16.77 4.72
CA THR A 69 5.86 -15.71 4.69
C THR A 69 5.34 -15.40 3.29
N ILE A 70 6.03 -15.87 2.23
CA ILE A 70 5.52 -15.77 0.86
C ILE A 70 4.81 -17.08 0.54
N VAL A 71 3.52 -17.13 0.88
CA VAL A 71 2.67 -18.24 0.45
C VAL A 71 2.24 -18.00 -1.01
N PRO A 72 2.31 -18.99 -1.90
CA PRO A 72 2.01 -18.83 -3.33
C PRO A 72 0.53 -18.49 -3.64
N SER A 73 -0.36 -18.60 -2.66
CA SER A 73 -1.79 -18.33 -2.77
C SER A 73 -2.40 -18.26 -1.37
N TRP A 74 -2.62 -17.06 -0.83
CA TRP A 74 -3.34 -16.92 0.45
C TRP A 74 -4.85 -17.07 0.19
N PRO A 75 -5.42 -18.27 0.45
CA PRO A 75 -6.25 -18.41 1.66
C PRO A 75 -6.03 -19.76 2.39
N SER A 76 -5.82 -19.66 3.71
CA SER A 76 -5.99 -20.68 4.77
C SER A 76 -4.73 -21.29 5.41
N GLY A 77 -4.29 -20.67 6.53
CA GLY A 77 -3.74 -21.31 7.75
C GLY A 77 -2.26 -21.73 7.79
N PRO A 78 -1.69 -22.05 8.99
CA PRO A 78 -2.17 -21.81 10.36
C PRO A 78 -1.43 -20.64 11.04
N LEU A 79 -2.19 -19.89 11.84
CA LEU A 79 -1.67 -18.89 12.77
C LEU A 79 -0.67 -19.55 13.72
N SER A 80 0.63 -19.32 13.54
CA SER A 80 1.62 -19.73 14.54
C SER A 80 2.62 -18.60 14.82
N SER A 81 2.47 -18.08 16.06
CA SER A 81 3.48 -17.48 16.95
C SER A 81 3.82 -15.99 16.92
N TRP A 82 3.19 -15.12 16.12
CA TRP A 82 3.55 -13.67 16.14
C TRP A 82 2.42 -12.68 16.48
N TRP A 83 1.24 -13.15 16.90
CA TRP A 83 0.16 -12.29 17.43
C TRP A 83 -0.46 -12.84 18.73
N THR A 84 0.39 -13.23 19.68
CA THR A 84 -0.05 -13.34 21.07
C THR A 84 0.43 -12.09 21.81
N VAL A 85 -0.39 -11.04 21.75
CA VAL A 85 -0.54 -10.02 22.79
C VAL A 85 -2.01 -10.00 23.16
#